data_AF-A0A257JGC6-F1
#
_entry.id   AF-A0A257JGC6-F1
#
_cell.length_a   1.000
_cell.length_b   1.000
_cell.length_c   1.000
_cell.angle_alpha   90.00
_cell.angle_beta   90.00
_cell.angle_gamma   90.00
#
_symmetry.space_group_name_H-M   'P 1'
#
loop_
_entity.id
_entity.type
_entity.pdbx_description
1 polymer ?
#
loop_
_entity_poly.entity_id
_entity_poly.type
_entity_poly.pdbx_seq_one_letter_code
_entity_poly.pdbx_strand_id
1 'polypeptide(L)'
;MPIASRRRFLQQAAAATSLAAAGPVALAAAPLGGGTAISTHRMKLGSFEVTTILDGFIDLPPAVLQGDADTIKRSLAAGGVPFAPMRTSVNCFLVNTGSKLVMIDCGGAKMLGPNAGRMPQALAQLGIAPGAVDAVYVTHMHGAHLHGAVP
;
A
#
# COMPACT_ATOMS: atom_id res chain seq x y z
N MET A 1 66.66 -22.80 -34.94
CA MET A 1 65.61 -22.11 -34.14
C MET A 1 64.55 -23.15 -33.77
N PRO A 2 64.25 -23.40 -32.49
CA PRO A 2 63.32 -24.46 -32.12
C PRO A 2 61.88 -24.04 -32.41
N ILE A 3 61.15 -24.90 -33.11
CA ILE A 3 59.75 -24.69 -33.49
C ILE A 3 58.88 -24.87 -32.24
N ALA A 4 58.19 -23.81 -31.81
CA ALA A 4 57.25 -23.87 -30.70
C ALA A 4 56.10 -24.84 -31.02
N SER A 5 55.98 -25.92 -30.25
CA SER A 5 54.93 -26.93 -30.41
C SER A 5 53.58 -26.39 -29.95
N ARG A 6 52.56 -26.50 -30.82
CA ARG A 6 51.16 -26.12 -30.56
C ARG A 6 50.58 -26.75 -29.28
N ARG A 7 51.13 -27.89 -28.83
CA ARG A 7 50.75 -28.55 -27.57
C ARG A 7 51.11 -27.73 -26.31
N ARG A 8 52.20 -26.95 -26.34
CA ARG A 8 52.58 -26.07 -25.22
C ARG A 8 51.68 -24.84 -25.11
N PHE A 9 51.13 -24.36 -26.22
CA PHE A 9 50.20 -23.22 -26.21
C PHE A 9 48.85 -23.60 -25.59
N LEU A 10 48.31 -24.78 -25.91
CA LEU A 10 47.06 -25.27 -25.33
C LEU A 10 47.20 -25.63 -23.84
N GLN A 11 48.36 -26.10 -23.39
CA GLN A 11 48.61 -26.36 -21.96
C GLN A 11 48.69 -25.08 -21.11
N GLN A 12 49.10 -23.94 -21.69
CA GLN A 12 49.08 -22.65 -20.97
C GLN A 12 47.70 -22.00 -20.93
N ALA A 13 46.84 -22.23 -21.94
CA ALA A 13 45.47 -21.73 -21.95
C ALA A 13 44.56 -22.42 -20.90
N ALA A 14 44.85 -23.68 -20.55
CA ALA A 14 44.09 -24.42 -19.54
C ALA A 14 44.41 -24.01 -18.09
N ALA A 15 45.52 -23.30 -17.84
CA ALA A 15 45.91 -22.85 -16.49
C ALA A 15 45.33 -21.48 -16.09
N ALA A 16 44.68 -20.76 -17.02
CA ALA A 16 44.19 -19.40 -16.78
C ALA A 16 42.66 -19.31 -16.55
N THR A 17 41.94 -20.43 -16.59
CA THR A 17 40.47 -20.46 -16.55
C THR A 17 39.85 -21.00 -15.26
N SER A 18 40.66 -21.26 -14.22
CA SER A 18 40.18 -21.74 -12.92
C SER A 18 39.89 -20.64 -11.88
N LEU A 19 39.79 -19.36 -12.27
CA LEU A 19 39.16 -18.37 -11.39
C LEU A 19 37.64 -18.45 -11.51
N ALA A 20 37.11 -19.58 -11.03
CA ALA A 20 35.70 -19.84 -10.89
C ALA A 20 35.07 -18.77 -9.97
N ALA A 21 34.26 -17.91 -10.59
CA ALA A 21 32.95 -17.50 -10.08
C ALA A 21 32.84 -17.24 -8.57
N ALA A 22 33.65 -16.34 -8.02
CA ALA A 22 33.24 -15.61 -6.83
C ALA A 22 32.25 -14.53 -7.26
N GLY A 23 31.00 -14.93 -7.54
CA GLY A 23 29.90 -13.98 -7.66
C GLY A 23 29.78 -13.19 -6.34
N PRO A 24 29.29 -11.94 -6.36
CA PRO A 24 29.12 -11.18 -5.13
C PRO A 24 28.27 -11.99 -4.16
N VAL A 25 28.81 -12.25 -2.98
CA VAL A 25 28.04 -12.79 -1.86
C VAL A 25 27.03 -11.70 -1.52
N ALA A 26 25.78 -11.89 -1.94
CA ALA A 26 24.69 -10.99 -1.60
C ALA A 26 24.50 -11.05 -0.08
N LEU A 27 25.01 -10.05 0.63
CA LEU A 27 24.74 -9.86 2.04
C LEU A 27 23.27 -9.46 2.18
N ALA A 28 22.45 -10.36 2.71
CA ALA A 28 21.02 -10.13 2.97
C ALA A 28 20.76 -9.14 4.13
N ALA A 29 21.72 -8.24 4.42
CA ALA A 29 21.63 -7.23 5.46
C ALA A 29 20.95 -5.98 4.90
N ALA A 30 19.61 -6.00 4.86
CA ALA A 30 18.84 -4.80 4.60
C ALA A 30 18.79 -3.91 5.86
N PRO A 31 18.90 -2.58 5.75
CA PRO A 31 18.62 -1.68 6.85
C PRO A 31 17.22 -1.93 7.41
N LEU A 32 17.03 -1.78 8.72
CA LEU A 32 15.69 -1.77 9.31
C LEU A 32 14.89 -0.64 8.67
N GLY A 33 13.81 -0.99 7.98
CA GLY A 33 12.86 -0.02 7.47
C GLY A 33 12.19 0.71 8.64
N GLY A 34 12.21 2.04 8.60
CA GLY A 34 11.41 2.86 9.51
C GLY A 34 9.98 3.05 9.00
N GLY A 35 9.06 3.38 9.91
CA GLY A 35 7.66 3.69 9.58
C GLY A 35 6.74 2.46 9.47
N THR A 36 5.43 2.69 9.57
CA THR A 36 4.41 1.65 9.35
C THR A 36 3.91 1.76 7.91
N ALA A 37 3.95 0.64 7.17
CA ALA A 37 3.37 0.59 5.84
C ALA A 37 1.88 0.94 5.88
N ILE A 38 1.41 1.70 4.90
CA ILE A 38 -0.02 1.97 4.77
C ILE A 38 -0.69 0.70 4.25
N SER A 39 -1.76 0.26 4.93
CA SER A 39 -2.50 -0.91 4.50
C SER A 39 -3.18 -0.62 3.17
N THR A 40 -2.82 -1.41 2.16
CA THR A 40 -3.44 -1.41 0.85
C THR A 40 -3.77 -2.84 0.45
N HIS A 41 -4.88 -3.02 -0.26
CA HIS A 41 -5.28 -4.34 -0.76
C HIS A 41 -5.71 -4.22 -2.21
N ARG A 42 -5.07 -5.00 -3.09
CA ARG A 42 -5.29 -4.95 -4.53
C ARG A 42 -5.99 -6.21 -5.01
N MET A 43 -7.01 -6.02 -5.84
CA MET A 43 -7.74 -7.11 -6.47
C MET A 43 -8.09 -6.78 -7.92
N LYS A 44 -8.28 -7.83 -8.74
CA LYS A 44 -8.87 -7.70 -10.07
C LYS A 44 -10.40 -7.71 -9.97
N LEU A 45 -11.05 -6.90 -10.78
CA LEU A 45 -12.49 -6.93 -11.00
C LEU A 45 -12.74 -6.90 -12.51
N GLY A 46 -12.89 -8.08 -13.11
CA GLY A 46 -12.87 -8.21 -14.57
C GLY A 46 -11.56 -7.68 -15.15
N SER A 47 -11.65 -6.76 -16.12
CA SER A 47 -10.47 -6.09 -16.70
C SER A 47 -9.85 -5.04 -15.77
N PHE A 48 -10.58 -4.56 -14.75
CA PHE A 48 -10.10 -3.51 -13.87
C PHE A 48 -9.19 -4.05 -12.76
N GLU A 49 -8.40 -3.15 -12.18
CA GLU A 49 -7.69 -3.35 -10.92
C GLU A 49 -8.25 -2.35 -9.90
N VAL A 50 -8.61 -2.85 -8.72
CA VAL A 50 -9.12 -2.05 -7.61
C VAL A 50 -8.13 -2.18 -6.45
N THR A 51 -7.63 -1.05 -5.97
CA THR A 51 -6.79 -0.97 -4.77
C THR A 51 -7.56 -0.25 -3.67
N THR A 52 -7.87 -0.96 -2.58
CA THR A 52 -8.38 -0.33 -1.35
C THR A 52 -7.21 0.30 -0.61
N ILE A 53 -7.39 1.52 -0.11
CA ILE A 53 -6.40 2.28 0.65
C ILE A 53 -7.00 2.61 2.02
N LEU A 54 -6.31 2.25 3.09
CA LEU A 54 -6.67 2.65 4.46
C LEU A 54 -6.08 4.03 4.76
N ASP A 55 -6.88 5.10 4.61
CA ASP A 55 -6.47 6.46 4.97
C ASP A 55 -6.26 6.62 6.48
N GLY A 56 -6.94 5.80 7.28
CA GLY A 56 -6.83 5.79 8.72
C GLY A 56 -8.06 5.22 9.40
N PHE A 57 -8.40 5.75 10.58
CA PHE A 57 -9.59 5.36 11.31
C PHE A 57 -10.18 6.53 12.10
N ILE A 58 -11.44 6.37 12.49
CA ILE A 58 -12.15 7.21 13.46
C ILE A 58 -12.74 6.32 14.55
N ASP A 59 -12.61 6.73 15.81
CA ASP A 59 -13.24 6.04 16.94
C ASP A 59 -14.61 6.69 17.20
N LEU A 60 -15.69 5.96 16.95
CA LEU A 60 -17.06 6.46 17.03
C LEU A 60 -17.74 5.98 18.32
N PRO A 61 -18.27 6.87 19.18
CA PRO A 61 -18.96 6.45 20.38
C PRO A 61 -20.31 5.78 20.03
N PRO A 62 -20.80 4.78 20.79
CA PRO A 62 -22.08 4.13 20.50
C PRO A 62 -23.26 5.10 20.40
N ALA A 63 -23.16 6.29 21.02
CA ALA A 63 -24.15 7.36 20.96
C ALA A 63 -24.39 7.93 19.54
N VAL A 64 -23.52 7.68 18.57
CA VAL A 64 -23.80 8.06 17.16
C VAL A 64 -24.78 7.12 16.47
N LEU A 65 -25.00 5.93 17.03
CA LEU A 65 -25.92 4.93 16.48
C LEU A 65 -27.35 5.31 16.86
N GLN A 66 -28.24 5.24 15.88
CA GLN A 66 -29.66 5.55 16.07
C GLN A 66 -30.41 4.30 16.52
N GLY A 67 -31.10 4.38 17.66
CA GLY A 67 -31.91 3.29 18.17
C GLY A 67 -31.92 3.21 19.70
N ASP A 68 -32.66 2.22 20.20
CA ASP A 68 -32.66 1.87 21.62
C ASP A 68 -31.29 1.34 22.07
N ALA A 69 -30.83 1.82 23.24
CA ALA A 69 -29.50 1.51 23.77
C ALA A 69 -29.30 0.01 24.05
N ASP A 70 -30.34 -0.68 24.56
CA ASP A 70 -30.26 -2.11 24.85
C ASP A 70 -30.14 -2.95 23.57
N THR A 71 -30.88 -2.54 22.53
CA THR A 71 -30.80 -3.14 21.20
C THR A 71 -29.44 -2.91 20.57
N ILE A 72 -28.91 -1.68 20.63
CA ILE A 72 -27.56 -1.38 20.14
C ILE A 72 -26.52 -2.23 20.88
N LYS A 73 -26.57 -2.28 22.21
CA LYS A 73 -25.62 -3.06 23.02
C LYS A 73 -25.64 -4.55 22.68
N ARG A 74 -26.83 -5.15 22.53
CA ARG A 74 -26.98 -6.55 22.12
C ARG A 74 -26.43 -6.79 20.71
N SER A 75 -26.73 -5.92 19.77
CA SER A 75 -26.27 -6.05 18.38
C SER A 75 -24.75 -5.93 18.26
N LEU A 76 -24.15 -4.96 18.96
CA LEU A 76 -22.69 -4.81 19.00
C LEU A 76 -22.04 -6.05 19.63
N ALA A 77 -22.56 -6.54 20.76
CA ALA A 77 -22.05 -7.74 21.42
C ALA A 77 -22.14 -8.98 20.52
N ALA A 78 -23.23 -9.14 19.75
CA ALA A 78 -23.38 -10.23 18.79
C ALA A 78 -22.33 -10.20 17.67
N GLY A 79 -21.84 -9.01 17.30
CA GLY A 79 -20.73 -8.82 16.36
C GLY A 79 -19.34 -8.84 17.00
N GLY A 80 -19.23 -9.13 18.30
CA GLY A 80 -17.95 -9.07 19.02
C GLY A 80 -17.41 -7.66 19.25
N VAL A 81 -18.25 -6.63 19.12
CA VAL A 81 -17.89 -5.23 19.31
C VAL A 81 -18.29 -4.80 20.72
N PRO A 82 -17.37 -4.26 21.54
CA PRO A 82 -17.70 -3.76 22.87
C PRO A 82 -18.59 -2.52 22.78
N PHE A 83 -19.44 -2.30 23.78
CA PHE A 83 -20.21 -1.06 23.93
C PHE A 83 -19.32 0.07 24.45
N ALA A 84 -18.38 0.49 23.61
CA ALA A 84 -17.35 1.51 23.84
C ALA A 84 -17.07 2.21 22.50
N PRO A 85 -16.23 3.27 22.43
CA PRO A 85 -15.83 3.85 21.15
C PRO A 85 -15.31 2.78 20.17
N MET A 86 -15.96 2.73 19.01
CA MET A 86 -15.76 1.71 17.99
C MET A 86 -14.80 2.24 16.93
N ARG A 87 -13.68 1.54 16.73
CA ARG A 87 -12.73 1.88 15.69
C ARG A 87 -13.29 1.55 14.31
N THR A 88 -13.49 2.58 13.50
CA THR A 88 -14.06 2.48 12.15
C THR A 88 -13.02 2.90 11.14
N SER A 89 -12.74 2.04 10.15
CA SER A 89 -11.78 2.34 9.08
C SER A 89 -12.28 3.44 8.15
N VAL A 90 -11.37 4.32 7.72
CA VAL A 90 -11.59 5.26 6.61
C VAL A 90 -10.91 4.68 5.38
N ASN A 91 -11.71 4.05 4.51
CA ASN A 91 -11.22 3.42 3.29
C ASN A 91 -11.54 4.28 2.07
N CYS A 92 -10.60 4.34 1.14
CA CYS A 92 -10.78 4.91 -0.19
C CYS A 92 -10.44 3.85 -1.23
N PHE A 93 -10.83 4.06 -2.49
CA PHE A 93 -10.60 3.08 -3.55
C PHE A 93 -9.96 3.73 -4.76
N LEU A 94 -8.86 3.16 -5.22
CA LEU A 94 -8.22 3.52 -6.47
C LEU A 94 -8.54 2.47 -7.52
N VAL A 95 -9.17 2.89 -8.61
CA VAL A 95 -9.63 2.02 -9.70
C VAL A 95 -8.82 2.33 -10.95
N ASN A 96 -8.04 1.35 -11.39
CA ASN A 96 -7.36 1.38 -12.67
C ASN A 96 -8.17 0.57 -13.70
N THR A 97 -8.70 1.26 -14.70
CA THR A 97 -9.51 0.67 -15.77
C THR A 97 -8.69 0.18 -16.96
N GLY A 98 -7.37 0.43 -16.96
CA GLY A 98 -6.45 0.22 -18.07
C GLY A 98 -6.23 1.47 -18.93
N SER A 99 -7.21 2.39 -18.97
CA SER A 99 -7.11 3.67 -19.69
C SER A 99 -7.28 4.91 -18.80
N LYS A 100 -7.83 4.73 -17.60
CA LYS A 100 -8.07 5.76 -16.59
C LYS A 100 -7.75 5.27 -15.20
N LEU A 101 -7.20 6.16 -14.38
CA LEU A 101 -6.99 5.98 -12.96
C LEU A 101 -7.98 6.88 -12.18
N VAL A 102 -8.96 6.26 -11.52
CA VAL A 102 -10.04 6.97 -10.81
C VAL A 102 -9.92 6.71 -9.31
N MET A 103 -10.00 7.77 -8.51
CA MET A 103 -10.11 7.67 -7.05
C MET A 103 -11.57 7.77 -6.63
N ILE A 104 -12.01 6.92 -5.71
CA ILE A 104 -13.31 6.99 -5.03
C ILE A 104 -13.05 7.36 -3.57
N ASP A 105 -13.49 8.57 -3.19
CA ASP A 105 -13.16 9.28 -1.96
C ASP A 105 -11.65 9.53 -1.76
N CYS A 106 -11.29 10.57 -1.01
CA CYS A 106 -9.89 11.00 -0.80
C CYS A 106 -9.44 10.96 0.67
N GLY A 107 -10.28 10.47 1.58
CA GLY A 107 -9.94 10.39 2.99
C GLY A 107 -10.11 11.71 3.75
N GLY A 108 -9.67 11.70 5.00
CA GLY A 108 -9.98 12.75 5.99
C GLY A 108 -8.95 13.87 6.10
N ALA A 109 -7.77 13.74 5.48
CA ALA A 109 -6.65 14.65 5.69
C ALA A 109 -6.45 14.97 7.20
N LYS A 110 -6.33 16.26 7.56
CA LYS A 110 -6.20 16.70 8.95
C LYS A 110 -7.53 16.79 9.71
N MET A 111 -8.68 16.63 9.04
CA MET A 111 -9.99 16.79 9.68
C MET A 111 -10.27 15.73 10.75
N LEU A 112 -9.65 14.56 10.64
CA LEU A 112 -9.81 13.46 11.60
C LEU A 112 -8.65 13.40 12.61
N GLY A 113 -7.92 14.51 12.77
CA GLY A 113 -6.77 14.60 13.66
C GLY A 113 -5.61 13.70 13.21
N PRO A 114 -4.84 13.10 14.14
CA PRO A 114 -3.64 12.33 13.80
C PRO A 114 -3.92 10.91 13.28
N ASN A 115 -5.18 10.47 13.28
CA ASN A 115 -5.53 9.07 13.02
C ASN A 115 -5.80 8.76 11.53
N ALA A 116 -5.86 9.77 10.67
CA ALA A 116 -6.11 9.64 9.23
C ALA A 116 -5.21 10.57 8.39
N GLY A 117 -5.51 10.75 7.11
CA GLY A 117 -4.73 11.59 6.20
C GLY A 117 -3.46 10.91 5.67
N ARG A 118 -3.50 9.58 5.53
CA ARG A 118 -2.41 8.76 5.00
C ARG A 118 -2.39 8.70 3.48
N MET A 119 -3.36 9.33 2.80
CA MET A 119 -3.48 9.29 1.34
C MET A 119 -2.20 9.66 0.57
N PRO A 120 -1.47 10.75 0.90
CA PRO A 120 -0.23 11.08 0.18
C PRO A 120 0.85 10.00 0.32
N GLN A 121 1.00 9.42 1.52
CA GLN A 121 1.94 8.33 1.78
C GLN A 121 1.52 7.04 1.09
N ALA A 122 0.22 6.76 1.04
CA ALA A 122 -0.34 5.59 0.35
C ALA A 122 -0.07 5.65 -1.16
N LEU A 123 -0.31 6.79 -1.79
CA LEU A 123 -0.03 6.98 -3.22
C LEU A 123 1.47 6.85 -3.51
N ALA A 124 2.33 7.44 -2.67
CA ALA A 124 3.78 7.28 -2.79
C ALA A 124 4.22 5.81 -2.65
N GLN A 125 3.66 5.06 -1.68
CA GLN A 125 3.92 3.63 -1.51
C GLN A 125 3.49 2.81 -2.74
N LEU A 126 2.42 3.22 -3.43
CA LEU A 126 1.94 2.60 -4.66
C LEU A 126 2.71 3.04 -5.91
N GLY A 127 3.64 3.99 -5.79
CA GLY A 127 4.38 4.56 -6.92
C GLY A 127 3.54 5.46 -7.82
N ILE A 128 2.47 6.06 -7.26
CA ILE A 128 1.49 6.86 -8.00
C ILE A 128 1.64 8.32 -7.59
N ALA A 129 1.90 9.20 -8.56
CA ALA A 129 1.85 10.64 -8.33
C ALA A 129 0.37 11.08 -8.17
N PRO A 130 0.03 12.02 -7.27
CA PRO A 130 -1.33 12.52 -7.16
C PRO A 130 -1.90 13.04 -8.49
N GLY A 131 -1.07 13.70 -9.31
CA GLY A 131 -1.46 14.19 -10.64
C GLY A 131 -1.68 13.11 -11.70
N ALA A 132 -1.42 11.84 -11.41
CA ALA A 132 -1.74 10.72 -12.30
C ALA A 132 -3.21 10.25 -12.15
N VAL A 133 -3.92 10.70 -11.11
CA VAL A 133 -5.35 10.40 -10.93
C VAL A 133 -6.17 11.26 -11.90
N ASP A 134 -6.86 10.62 -12.85
CA ASP A 134 -7.65 11.29 -13.88
C ASP A 134 -8.93 11.93 -13.33
N ALA A 135 -9.55 11.28 -12.33
CA ALA A 135 -10.82 11.71 -11.77
C ALA A 135 -10.96 11.29 -10.30
N VAL A 136 -11.68 12.11 -9.54
CA VAL A 136 -12.09 11.80 -8.17
C VAL A 136 -13.61 11.75 -8.12
N TYR A 137 -14.16 10.61 -7.71
CA TYR A 137 -15.58 10.43 -7.45
C TYR A 137 -15.80 10.43 -5.94
N VAL A 138 -16.54 11.42 -5.47
CA VAL A 138 -16.84 11.58 -4.05
C VAL A 138 -18.21 10.99 -3.78
N THR A 139 -18.28 10.03 -2.86
CA THR A 139 -19.55 9.37 -2.50
C THR A 139 -20.51 10.34 -1.84
N HIS A 140 -19.98 11.20 -0.97
CA HIS A 140 -20.70 12.30 -0.31
C HIS A 140 -19.72 13.29 0.35
N MET A 141 -20.20 14.47 0.75
CA MET A 141 -19.35 15.62 1.13
C MET A 141 -18.98 15.68 2.63
N HIS A 142 -18.76 14.54 3.29
CA HIS A 142 -18.30 14.56 4.68
C HIS A 142 -16.78 14.71 4.82
N GLY A 143 -16.38 15.11 6.04
CA GLY A 143 -15.02 15.23 6.54
C GLY A 143 -14.08 14.13 6.06
N ALA A 144 -14.51 12.89 6.27
CA ALA A 144 -13.73 11.68 6.03
C ALA A 144 -13.57 11.27 4.56
N HIS A 145 -14.20 11.99 3.61
CA HIS A 145 -14.25 11.60 2.20
C HIS A 145 -13.63 12.67 1.29
N LEU A 146 -14.01 13.94 1.50
CA LEU A 146 -13.66 15.02 0.58
C LEU A 146 -12.32 15.69 0.92
N HIS A 147 -11.94 15.76 2.21
CA HIS A 147 -10.88 16.69 2.63
C HIS A 147 -9.49 16.30 2.15
N GLY A 148 -9.23 15.04 1.82
CA GLY A 148 -7.97 14.67 1.17
C GLY A 148 -7.86 15.10 -0.30
N ALA A 149 -8.92 15.62 -0.92
CA ALA A 149 -8.89 16.15 -2.28
C ALA A 149 -8.41 17.61 -2.35
N VAL A 150 -8.32 18.30 -1.20
CA VAL A 150 -7.86 19.69 -1.10
C VAL A 150 -6.48 19.77 -0.43
N PRO A 151 -5.68 20.79 -0.75
CA PRO A 151 -4.33 20.97 -0.18
C PRO A 151 -4.29 21.15 1.35
#